data_AF-A0A7S3ALK8-F1
#
_entry.id   AF-A0A7S3ALK8-F1
#
_cell.length_a   1.000
_cell.length_b   1.000
_cell.length_c   1.000
_cell.angle_alpha   90.00
_cell.angle_beta   90.00
_cell.angle_gamma   90.00
#
_symmetry.space_group_name_H-M   'P 1'
#
loop_
_entity.id
_entity.type
_entity.pdbx_description
1 polymer ?
#
loop_
_entity_poly.entity_id
_entity_poly.type
_entity_poly.pdbx_seq_one_letter_code
_entity_poly.pdbx_strand_id
1 'polypeptide(L)'
;PSKPLCSAAAFIHDLGLVEEMAAAIGNTTVAARVSQLRSSTASAFNAIWLRNGTYASSRQTELALPLWLGIVPDSARDAVIDNLVREIEAHEWHVTTGIVGTRALFEALGLIGRTDVALRLLTQTSYPSYGYMVANPHEPSTTLWENWAADHLDNDQADASRNHIMFGTISAFLWKHIAGLKPQEAGWRRVIVAPSAGELCGAAANSEVDPKVAADSEVDPKVAAD
;
A
#
# COMPACT_ATOMS: atom_id res chain seq x y z
N PRO A 1 -1.60 14.87 -5.45
CA PRO A 1 -1.93 13.99 -6.60
C PRO A 1 -3.14 14.53 -7.37
N SER A 2 -3.26 14.16 -8.65
CA SER A 2 -4.41 14.46 -9.50
C SER A 2 -5.70 13.86 -8.91
N LYS A 3 -6.67 14.72 -8.56
CA LYS A 3 -7.99 14.28 -8.02
C LYS A 3 -8.68 13.30 -8.99
N PRO A 4 -8.77 13.58 -10.31
CA PRO A 4 -9.35 12.63 -11.27
C PRO A 4 -8.66 11.26 -11.30
N LEU A 5 -7.32 11.23 -11.18
CA LEU A 5 -6.57 9.98 -11.18
C LEU A 5 -6.92 9.15 -9.94
N CYS A 6 -6.91 9.75 -8.75
CA CYS A 6 -7.28 9.06 -7.52
C CYS A 6 -8.71 8.52 -7.57
N SER A 7 -9.67 9.31 -8.07
CA SER A 7 -11.06 8.88 -8.22
C SER A 7 -11.21 7.72 -9.22
N ALA A 8 -10.51 7.77 -10.35
CA ALA A 8 -10.53 6.68 -11.33
C ALA A 8 -9.88 5.39 -10.78
N ALA A 9 -8.79 5.52 -10.04
CA ALA A 9 -8.14 4.40 -9.36
C ALA A 9 -9.07 3.77 -8.30
N ALA A 10 -9.78 4.59 -7.51
CA ALA A 10 -10.77 4.10 -6.55
C ALA A 10 -11.92 3.35 -7.25
N PHE A 11 -12.42 3.87 -8.37
CA PHE A 11 -13.46 3.19 -9.15
C PHE A 11 -12.98 1.82 -9.69
N ILE A 12 -11.75 1.73 -10.18
CA ILE A 12 -11.15 0.45 -10.62
C ILE A 12 -11.05 -0.54 -9.46
N HIS A 13 -10.65 -0.07 -8.27
CA HIS A 13 -10.58 -0.89 -7.07
C HIS A 13 -11.97 -1.42 -6.68
N ASP A 14 -12.99 -0.56 -6.68
CA ASP A 14 -14.36 -0.94 -6.35
C ASP A 14 -14.91 -1.99 -7.33
N LEU A 15 -14.61 -1.86 -8.63
CA LEU A 15 -14.96 -2.88 -9.62
C LEU A 15 -14.31 -4.23 -9.29
N GLY A 16 -13.04 -4.24 -8.84
CA GLY A 16 -12.38 -5.46 -8.39
C GLY A 16 -13.07 -6.10 -7.18
N LEU A 17 -13.46 -5.31 -6.20
CA LEU A 17 -14.21 -5.81 -5.04
C LEU A 17 -15.57 -6.38 -5.44
N VAL A 18 -16.30 -5.72 -6.36
CA VAL A 18 -17.60 -6.21 -6.85
C VAL A 18 -17.43 -7.51 -7.66
N GLU A 19 -16.38 -7.63 -8.46
CA GLU A 19 -16.03 -8.87 -9.15
C GLU A 19 -15.80 -10.02 -8.15
N GLU A 20 -14.99 -9.81 -7.12
CA GLU A 20 -14.71 -10.78 -6.05
C GLU A 20 -15.99 -11.17 -5.28
N MET A 21 -16.81 -10.19 -4.89
CA MET A 21 -18.07 -10.43 -4.19
C MET A 21 -19.07 -11.21 -5.04
N ALA A 22 -19.20 -10.89 -6.34
CA ALA A 22 -20.08 -11.60 -7.25
C ALA A 22 -19.64 -13.05 -7.45
N ALA A 23 -18.34 -13.30 -7.58
CA ALA A 23 -17.78 -14.64 -7.67
C ALA A 23 -18.04 -15.45 -6.39
N ALA A 24 -17.88 -14.83 -5.21
CA ALA A 24 -18.07 -15.49 -3.91
C ALA A 24 -19.50 -16.01 -3.69
N ILE A 25 -20.52 -15.34 -4.26
CA ILE A 25 -21.92 -15.79 -4.19
C ILE A 25 -22.37 -16.62 -5.40
N GLY A 26 -21.44 -17.02 -6.28
CA GLY A 26 -21.72 -17.84 -7.46
C GLY A 26 -22.38 -17.08 -8.63
N ASN A 27 -22.40 -15.75 -8.61
CA ASN A 27 -22.96 -14.94 -9.70
C ASN A 27 -21.91 -14.68 -10.80
N THR A 28 -21.63 -15.72 -11.59
CA THR A 28 -20.60 -15.69 -12.64
C THR A 28 -20.89 -14.68 -13.74
N THR A 29 -22.17 -14.40 -14.03
CA THR A 29 -22.57 -13.40 -15.02
C THR A 29 -22.15 -11.98 -14.61
N VAL A 30 -22.42 -11.59 -13.36
CA VAL A 30 -22.01 -10.27 -12.86
C VAL A 30 -20.49 -10.20 -12.73
N ALA A 31 -19.85 -11.26 -12.21
CA ALA A 31 -18.39 -11.32 -12.11
C ALA A 31 -17.72 -11.07 -13.48
N ALA A 32 -18.14 -11.80 -14.54
CA ALA A 32 -17.59 -11.63 -15.88
C ALA A 32 -17.83 -10.22 -16.46
N ARG A 33 -19.04 -9.67 -16.29
CA ARG A 33 -19.36 -8.31 -16.75
C ARG A 33 -18.50 -7.26 -16.06
N VAL A 34 -18.33 -7.36 -14.75
CA VAL A 34 -17.56 -6.40 -13.96
C VAL A 34 -16.07 -6.54 -14.24
N SER A 35 -15.57 -7.76 -14.44
CA SER A 35 -14.18 -8.03 -14.87
C SER A 35 -13.86 -7.34 -16.21
N GLN A 36 -14.77 -7.43 -17.19
CA GLN A 36 -14.62 -6.73 -18.47
C GLN A 36 -14.63 -5.20 -18.30
N LEU A 37 -15.52 -4.68 -17.43
CA LEU A 37 -15.58 -3.25 -17.15
C LEU A 37 -14.33 -2.75 -16.41
N ARG A 38 -13.80 -3.53 -15.46
CA ARG A 38 -12.54 -3.22 -14.76
C ARG A 38 -11.38 -3.15 -15.75
N SER A 39 -11.28 -4.13 -16.64
CA SER A 39 -10.23 -4.22 -17.65
C SER A 39 -10.28 -3.06 -18.65
N SER A 40 -11.47 -2.69 -19.14
CA SER A 40 -11.63 -1.56 -20.05
C SER A 40 -11.36 -0.21 -19.36
N THR A 41 -11.77 -0.08 -18.10
CA THR A 41 -11.51 1.11 -17.27
C THR A 41 -10.01 1.26 -16.98
N ALA A 42 -9.31 0.16 -16.64
CA ALA A 42 -7.86 0.15 -16.47
C ALA A 42 -7.12 0.54 -17.76
N SER A 43 -7.60 0.05 -18.91
CA SER A 43 -7.05 0.43 -20.22
C SER A 43 -7.24 1.92 -20.50
N ALA A 44 -8.42 2.48 -20.22
CA ALA A 44 -8.70 3.91 -20.36
C ALA A 44 -7.85 4.75 -19.38
N PHE A 45 -7.69 4.29 -18.14
CA PHE A 45 -6.81 4.92 -17.15
C PHE A 45 -5.38 5.05 -17.68
N ASN A 46 -4.81 3.96 -18.20
CA ASN A 46 -3.47 3.97 -18.79
C ASN A 46 -3.41 4.88 -20.03
N ALA A 47 -4.41 4.84 -20.91
CA ALA A 47 -4.45 5.70 -22.09
C ALA A 47 -4.44 7.20 -21.74
N ILE A 48 -5.09 7.59 -20.64
CA ILE A 48 -5.14 8.99 -20.19
C ILE A 48 -3.83 9.40 -19.51
N TRP A 49 -3.33 8.60 -18.56
CA TRP A 49 -2.28 9.06 -17.64
C TRP A 49 -0.89 8.47 -17.84
N LEU A 50 -0.74 7.27 -18.44
CA LEU A 50 0.56 6.62 -18.58
C LEU A 50 1.35 7.19 -19.75
N ARG A 51 2.51 7.80 -19.50
CA ARG A 51 3.45 8.27 -20.53
C ARG A 51 4.88 8.00 -20.08
N ASN A 52 5.71 7.38 -20.92
CA ASN A 52 7.14 7.17 -20.64
C ASN A 52 7.43 6.57 -19.26
N GLY A 53 6.64 5.57 -18.84
CA GLY A 53 6.78 4.93 -17.53
C GLY A 53 6.38 5.80 -16.34
N THR A 54 5.67 6.91 -16.53
CA THR A 54 5.11 7.71 -15.44
C THR A 54 3.61 7.92 -15.60
N TYR A 55 2.95 8.35 -14.52
CA TYR A 55 1.55 8.71 -14.49
C TYR A 55 1.38 10.17 -14.09
N ALA A 56 0.57 10.91 -14.85
CA ALA A 56 0.23 12.31 -14.57
C ALA A 56 1.46 13.19 -14.28
N SER A 57 1.68 13.58 -13.02
CA SER A 57 2.78 14.44 -12.57
C SER A 57 3.91 13.69 -11.87
N SER A 58 3.95 12.36 -12.00
CA SER A 58 5.00 11.49 -11.48
C SER A 58 5.17 11.48 -9.97
N ARG A 59 4.15 11.89 -9.20
CA ARG A 59 4.21 11.90 -7.72
C ARG A 59 4.06 10.50 -7.15
N GLN A 60 4.57 10.24 -5.93
CA GLN A 60 4.46 8.93 -5.24
C GLN A 60 3.08 8.29 -5.37
N THR A 61 2.01 9.01 -5.02
CA THR A 61 0.63 8.47 -5.11
C THR A 61 0.24 8.06 -6.54
N GLU A 62 0.65 8.84 -7.54
CA GLU A 62 0.26 8.65 -8.94
C GLU A 62 0.98 7.45 -9.56
N LEU A 63 2.19 7.15 -9.10
CA LEU A 63 2.97 5.98 -9.49
C LEU A 63 2.57 4.73 -8.68
N ALA A 64 2.35 4.88 -7.38
CA ALA A 64 2.04 3.77 -6.48
C ALA A 64 0.64 3.18 -6.68
N LEU A 65 -0.39 4.02 -6.91
CA LEU A 65 -1.77 3.55 -7.10
C LEU A 65 -1.91 2.50 -8.22
N PRO A 66 -1.46 2.75 -9.46
CA PRO A 66 -1.62 1.76 -10.52
C PRO A 66 -0.75 0.51 -10.31
N LEU A 67 0.42 0.64 -9.66
CA LEU A 67 1.24 -0.51 -9.26
C LEU A 67 0.52 -1.39 -8.23
N TRP A 68 -0.05 -0.76 -7.19
CA TRP A 68 -0.81 -1.44 -6.14
C TRP A 68 -2.06 -2.13 -6.71
N LEU A 69 -2.77 -1.48 -7.64
CA LEU A 69 -3.95 -2.04 -8.29
C LEU A 69 -3.63 -3.13 -9.33
N GLY A 70 -2.36 -3.31 -9.68
CA GLY A 70 -1.95 -4.29 -10.69
C GLY A 70 -2.40 -3.94 -12.10
N ILE A 71 -2.57 -2.65 -12.42
CA ILE A 71 -3.09 -2.19 -13.72
C ILE A 71 -2.02 -1.60 -14.64
N VAL A 72 -0.76 -1.53 -14.21
CA VAL A 72 0.35 -1.10 -15.07
C VAL A 72 0.60 -2.16 -16.14
N PRO A 73 0.61 -1.81 -17.44
CA PRO A 73 0.94 -2.76 -18.50
C PRO A 73 2.37 -3.30 -18.32
N ASP A 74 2.59 -4.58 -18.60
CA ASP A 74 3.89 -5.25 -18.40
C ASP A 74 5.04 -4.50 -19.09
N SER A 75 4.81 -3.98 -20.30
CA SER A 75 5.80 -3.22 -21.06
C SER A 75 6.25 -1.90 -20.42
N ALA A 76 5.49 -1.38 -19.45
CA ALA A 76 5.81 -0.16 -18.73
C ALA A 76 6.13 -0.40 -17.24
N ARG A 77 5.96 -1.64 -16.76
CA ARG A 77 6.01 -1.97 -15.33
C ARG A 77 7.33 -1.57 -14.69
N ASP A 78 8.45 -2.02 -15.25
CA ASP A 78 9.77 -1.75 -14.70
C ASP A 78 10.08 -0.25 -14.71
N ALA A 79 9.72 0.45 -15.79
CA ALA A 79 9.91 1.90 -15.89
C ALA A 79 9.10 2.67 -14.82
N VAL A 80 7.88 2.23 -14.51
CA VAL A 80 7.05 2.82 -13.44
C VAL A 80 7.63 2.53 -12.06
N ILE A 81 8.14 1.32 -11.84
CA ILE A 81 8.84 0.95 -10.58
C ILE A 81 10.07 1.82 -10.40
N ASP A 82 10.93 1.94 -11.41
CA ASP A 82 12.14 2.74 -11.33
C ASP A 82 11.83 4.22 -11.10
N ASN A 83 10.80 4.75 -11.77
CA ASN A 83 10.38 6.14 -11.57
C ASN A 83 9.80 6.36 -10.17
N LEU A 84 9.10 5.39 -9.57
CA LEU A 84 8.63 5.49 -8.19
C LEU A 84 9.80 5.58 -7.21
N VAL A 85 10.79 4.69 -7.36
CA VAL A 85 11.96 4.65 -6.49
C VAL A 85 12.80 5.92 -6.66
N ARG A 86 13.00 6.38 -7.90
CA ARG A 86 13.70 7.64 -8.18
C ARG A 86 12.98 8.85 -7.60
N GLU A 87 11.65 8.88 -7.62
CA GLU A 87 10.91 9.98 -6.99
C GLU A 87 11.10 9.97 -5.47
N ILE A 88 11.01 8.80 -4.83
CA ILE A 88 11.23 8.66 -3.38
C ILE A 88 12.64 9.10 -3.00
N GLU A 89 13.65 8.69 -3.76
CA GLU A 89 15.03 9.08 -3.56
C GLU A 89 15.24 10.59 -3.76
N ALA A 90 14.60 11.19 -4.78
CA ALA A 90 14.63 12.63 -5.02
C ALA A 90 13.98 13.44 -3.89
N HIS A 91 13.11 12.82 -3.09
CA HIS A 91 12.57 13.35 -1.85
C HIS A 91 13.34 12.91 -0.60
N GLU A 92 14.61 12.53 -0.78
CA GLU A 92 15.52 12.14 0.31
C GLU A 92 14.94 11.04 1.21
N TRP A 93 14.19 10.11 0.61
CA TRP A 93 13.52 9.01 1.31
C TRP A 93 12.44 9.48 2.29
N HIS A 94 11.71 10.53 1.93
CA HIS A 94 10.51 10.99 2.63
C HIS A 94 9.23 10.64 1.88
N VAL A 95 8.15 10.47 2.63
CA VAL A 95 6.82 10.33 2.07
C VAL A 95 6.30 11.68 1.57
N THR A 96 5.72 11.71 0.38
CA THR A 96 5.03 12.91 -0.14
C THR A 96 3.52 12.68 -0.27
N THR A 97 3.04 11.56 0.25
CA THR A 97 1.68 11.08 0.10
C THR A 97 0.75 11.56 1.21
N GLY A 98 -0.51 11.84 0.83
CA GLY A 98 -1.63 11.85 1.78
C GLY A 98 -2.15 10.43 2.05
N ILE A 99 -3.20 10.31 2.88
CA ILE A 99 -3.72 9.03 3.40
C ILE A 99 -3.95 7.91 2.35
N VAL A 100 -4.53 8.26 1.20
CA VAL A 100 -4.80 7.30 0.10
C VAL A 100 -3.49 6.83 -0.53
N GLY A 101 -2.59 7.77 -0.75
CA GLY A 101 -1.28 7.51 -1.35
C GLY A 101 -0.40 6.69 -0.43
N THR A 102 -0.42 6.93 0.88
CA THR A 102 0.42 6.22 1.84
C THR A 102 0.09 4.74 1.86
N ARG A 103 -1.20 4.38 1.91
CA ARG A 103 -1.61 2.97 1.78
C ARG A 103 -1.09 2.34 0.50
N ALA A 104 -1.32 3.00 -0.63
CA ALA A 104 -0.93 2.48 -1.94
C ALA A 104 0.60 2.37 -2.08
N LEU A 105 1.36 3.32 -1.54
CA LEU A 105 2.82 3.34 -1.57
C LEU A 105 3.43 2.11 -0.90
N PHE A 106 3.08 1.88 0.37
CA PHE A 106 3.65 0.76 1.11
C PHE A 106 3.16 -0.60 0.59
N GLU A 107 1.89 -0.72 0.19
CA GLU A 107 1.40 -1.96 -0.43
C GLU A 107 2.06 -2.21 -1.80
N ALA A 108 2.24 -1.18 -2.64
CA ALA A 108 2.93 -1.30 -3.92
C ALA A 108 4.38 -1.75 -3.72
N LEU A 109 5.13 -1.10 -2.83
CA LEU A 109 6.53 -1.45 -2.53
C LEU A 109 6.66 -2.89 -2.04
N GLY A 110 5.77 -3.35 -1.17
CA GLY A 110 5.73 -4.75 -0.74
C GLY A 110 5.42 -5.73 -1.89
N LEU A 111 4.46 -5.39 -2.76
CA LEU A 111 4.09 -6.23 -3.91
C LEU A 111 5.18 -6.33 -4.98
N ILE A 112 5.99 -5.29 -5.17
CA ILE A 112 7.09 -5.27 -6.16
C ILE A 112 8.43 -5.72 -5.57
N GLY A 113 8.45 -6.24 -4.34
CA GLY A 113 9.67 -6.75 -3.69
C GLY A 113 10.66 -5.67 -3.24
N ARG A 114 10.21 -4.42 -3.07
CA ARG A 114 11.03 -3.29 -2.60
C ARG A 114 10.78 -2.98 -1.13
N THR A 115 10.85 -4.02 -0.29
CA THR A 115 10.74 -3.89 1.17
C THR A 115 11.89 -3.06 1.76
N ASP A 116 13.06 -3.07 1.12
CA ASP A 116 14.20 -2.19 1.41
C ASP A 116 13.80 -0.70 1.38
N VAL A 117 13.14 -0.25 0.31
CA VAL A 117 12.69 1.15 0.15
C VAL A 117 11.59 1.48 1.15
N ALA A 118 10.65 0.56 1.35
CA ALA A 118 9.56 0.74 2.30
C ALA A 118 10.09 0.89 3.74
N LEU A 119 11.05 0.04 4.15
CA LEU A 119 11.68 0.15 5.47
C LEU A 119 12.44 1.48 5.60
N ARG A 120 13.17 1.91 4.57
CA ARG A 120 13.87 3.19 4.59
C ARG A 120 12.94 4.39 4.76
N LEU A 121 11.79 4.40 4.07
CA LEU A 121 10.72 5.39 4.26
C LEU A 121 10.15 5.36 5.69
N LEU A 122 9.93 4.15 6.21
CA LEU A 122 9.33 3.94 7.53
C LEU A 122 10.24 4.41 8.66
N THR A 123 11.54 4.16 8.55
CA THR A 123 12.54 4.47 9.58
C THR A 123 13.17 5.85 9.44
N GLN A 124 12.82 6.63 8.41
CA GLN A 124 13.20 8.04 8.33
C GLN A 124 12.69 8.78 9.57
N THR A 125 13.53 9.64 10.16
CA THR A 125 13.21 10.38 11.39
C THR A 125 13.06 11.89 11.17
N SER A 126 13.43 12.42 10.01
CA SER A 126 13.11 13.81 9.64
C SER A 126 11.72 13.93 9.02
N TYR A 127 11.16 15.14 9.11
CA TYR A 127 9.85 15.46 8.56
C TYR A 127 9.87 15.46 7.02
N PRO A 128 8.84 14.93 6.34
CA PRO A 128 7.72 14.12 6.86
C PRO A 128 8.02 12.61 6.86
N SER A 129 7.69 11.91 7.97
CA SER A 129 7.83 10.44 8.08
C SER A 129 7.11 9.88 9.31
N TYR A 130 6.97 8.55 9.37
CA TYR A 130 6.49 7.88 10.59
C TYR A 130 7.51 7.97 11.72
N GLY A 131 8.80 7.75 11.43
CA GLY A 131 9.84 7.89 12.44
C GLY A 131 9.94 9.32 12.97
N TYR A 132 9.63 10.35 12.18
CA TYR A 132 9.48 11.72 12.69
C TYR A 132 8.40 11.84 13.74
N MET A 133 7.21 11.24 13.56
CA MET A 133 6.16 11.28 14.59
C MET A 133 6.64 10.67 15.92
N VAL A 134 7.40 9.57 15.85
CA VAL A 134 7.88 8.85 17.04
C VAL A 134 9.06 9.57 17.70
N ALA A 135 10.03 10.01 16.91
CA ALA A 135 11.30 10.56 17.37
C ALA A 135 11.28 12.09 17.54
N ASN A 136 10.13 12.74 17.31
CA ASN A 136 10.00 14.18 17.44
C ASN A 136 10.45 14.66 18.82
N PRO A 137 11.43 15.58 18.93
CA PRO A 137 11.95 16.01 20.23
C PRO A 137 10.99 16.93 20.99
N HIS A 138 10.03 17.56 20.31
CA HIS A 138 9.09 18.51 20.89
C HIS A 138 7.75 17.85 21.23
N GLU A 139 7.34 16.88 20.42
CA GLU A 139 6.04 16.21 20.54
C GLU A 139 6.19 14.72 20.19
N PRO A 140 6.83 13.90 21.04
CA PRO A 140 7.02 12.48 20.75
C PRO A 140 5.67 11.75 20.82
N SER A 141 5.27 11.13 19.71
CA SER A 141 3.95 10.50 19.60
C SER A 141 3.92 9.05 20.08
N THR A 142 2.85 8.69 20.80
CA THR A 142 2.48 7.30 21.10
C THR A 142 1.30 6.80 20.24
N THR A 143 0.75 7.66 19.40
CA THR A 143 -0.38 7.40 18.48
C THR A 143 -0.02 7.89 17.07
N LEU A 144 -0.94 7.75 16.11
CA LEU A 144 -0.76 8.33 14.78
C LEU A 144 -1.41 9.70 14.69
N TRP A 145 -0.78 10.63 13.97
CA TRP A 145 -1.30 11.97 13.77
C TRP A 145 -2.16 12.05 12.50
N GLU A 146 -3.05 13.03 12.46
CA GLU A 146 -3.90 13.33 11.30
C GLU A 146 -3.10 13.85 10.11
N ASN A 147 -2.11 14.70 10.37
CA ASN A 147 -1.19 15.26 9.40
C ASN A 147 0.24 14.82 9.71
N TRP A 148 1.13 14.93 8.72
CA TRP A 148 2.56 14.69 8.93
C TRP A 148 3.24 15.77 9.79
N ALA A 149 2.67 16.97 9.81
CA ALA A 149 3.27 18.13 10.47
C ALA A 149 3.02 18.12 11.98
N ALA A 150 4.06 18.48 12.75
CA ALA A 150 3.93 18.80 14.17
C ALA A 150 3.40 20.24 14.34
N ASP A 151 2.84 20.56 15.52
CA ASP A 151 2.16 21.86 15.75
C ASP A 151 3.14 23.02 15.83
N HIS A 152 4.42 22.74 16.13
CA HIS A 152 5.48 23.74 16.11
C HIS A 152 5.96 24.08 14.69
N LEU A 153 5.56 23.30 13.68
CA LEU A 153 5.80 23.67 12.29
C LEU A 153 4.72 24.69 11.91
N ASP A 154 5.09 25.97 11.87
CA ASP A 154 4.20 27.07 11.50
C ASP A 154 3.75 26.95 10.03
N ASN A 155 2.78 26.08 9.76
CA ASN A 155 2.20 25.81 8.46
C ASN A 155 0.71 25.43 8.58
N ASP A 156 0.00 25.46 7.45
CA ASP A 156 -1.45 25.19 7.36
C ASP A 156 -1.88 23.76 7.78
N GLN A 157 -0.94 22.90 8.20
CA GLN A 157 -1.20 21.55 8.71
C GLN A 157 -0.99 21.41 10.22
N ALA A 158 -0.54 22.46 10.91
CA ALA A 158 -0.51 22.54 12.37
C ALA A 158 -1.94 22.60 12.95
N ASP A 159 -2.10 22.24 14.23
CA ASP A 159 -3.38 22.18 14.94
C ASP A 159 -4.31 21.06 14.44
N ALA A 160 -3.73 19.89 14.18
CA ALA A 160 -4.43 18.68 13.72
C ALA A 160 -4.44 17.58 14.79
N SER A 161 -5.40 16.66 14.73
CA SER A 161 -5.55 15.62 15.76
C SER A 161 -4.28 14.76 15.90
N ARG A 162 -3.89 14.49 17.16
CA ARG A 162 -2.76 13.61 17.51
C ARG A 162 -3.12 12.15 17.69
N ASN A 163 -4.39 11.81 17.45
CA ASN A 163 -4.88 10.45 17.54
C ASN A 163 -5.84 10.18 16.38
N HIS A 164 -5.27 9.96 15.20
CA HIS A 164 -6.00 9.75 13.96
C HIS A 164 -5.45 8.55 13.18
N ILE A 165 -6.31 7.56 12.93
CA ILE A 165 -5.89 6.23 12.44
C ILE A 165 -5.60 6.13 10.94
N MET A 166 -5.77 7.19 10.14
CA MET A 166 -5.79 7.07 8.67
C MET A 166 -4.44 6.67 8.08
N PHE A 167 -3.33 7.06 8.73
CA PHE A 167 -1.99 6.58 8.40
C PHE A 167 -1.68 5.20 9.00
N GLY A 168 -2.61 4.55 9.70
CA GLY A 168 -2.43 3.23 10.32
C GLY A 168 -2.37 2.07 9.33
N THR A 169 -2.60 2.34 8.04
CA THR A 169 -2.48 1.35 6.96
C THR A 169 -1.09 0.75 6.82
N ILE A 170 -0.06 1.40 7.38
CA ILE A 170 1.30 0.84 7.49
C ILE A 170 1.35 -0.49 8.25
N SER A 171 0.44 -0.70 9.21
CA SER A 171 0.34 -1.97 9.93
C SER A 171 0.10 -3.14 8.96
N ALA A 172 -0.76 -2.97 7.96
CA ALA A 172 -1.01 -3.99 6.95
C ALA A 172 0.27 -4.35 6.17
N PHE A 173 1.14 -3.38 5.89
CA PHE A 173 2.44 -3.66 5.26
C PHE A 173 3.34 -4.49 6.17
N LEU A 174 3.44 -4.13 7.46
CA LEU A 174 4.23 -4.88 8.44
C LEU A 174 3.75 -6.33 8.57
N TRP A 175 2.44 -6.54 8.63
CA TRP A 175 1.86 -7.90 8.70
C TRP A 175 2.09 -8.69 7.42
N LYS A 176 1.72 -8.12 6.28
CA LYS A 176 1.72 -8.84 5.00
C LYS A 176 3.12 -9.05 4.47
N HIS A 177 3.97 -8.04 4.49
CA HIS A 177 5.22 -8.04 3.73
C HIS A 177 6.45 -8.22 4.61
N ILE A 178 6.45 -7.75 5.86
CA ILE A 178 7.58 -7.99 6.79
C ILE A 178 7.42 -9.33 7.50
N ALA A 179 6.34 -9.49 8.27
CA ALA A 179 6.03 -10.75 8.94
C ALA A 179 5.61 -11.86 7.95
N GLY A 180 5.15 -11.47 6.76
CA GLY A 180 4.84 -12.42 5.70
C GLY A 180 3.49 -13.13 5.85
N LEU A 181 2.60 -12.63 6.71
CA LEU A 181 1.32 -13.27 7.03
C LEU A 181 0.21 -12.73 6.15
N LYS A 182 -0.33 -13.59 5.26
CA LYS A 182 -1.40 -13.20 4.33
C LYS A 182 -2.48 -14.28 4.26
N PRO A 183 -3.77 -13.92 4.21
CA PRO A 183 -4.81 -14.89 3.91
C PRO A 183 -4.66 -15.34 2.44
N GLN A 184 -4.56 -16.64 2.22
CA GLN A 184 -4.66 -17.26 0.89
C GLN A 184 -6.12 -17.50 0.52
N GLU A 185 -6.95 -17.74 1.53
CA GLU A 185 -8.39 -17.95 1.39
C GLU A 185 -9.17 -17.11 2.39
N ALA A 186 -10.44 -16.86 2.04
CA ALA A 186 -11.36 -16.11 2.88
C ALA A 186 -11.43 -16.70 4.29
N GLY A 187 -11.43 -15.81 5.28
CA GLY A 187 -11.47 -16.19 6.68
C GLY A 187 -10.22 -16.95 7.14
N TRP A 188 -9.04 -16.77 6.54
CA TRP A 188 -7.79 -17.40 7.00
C TRP A 188 -7.79 -18.95 7.02
N ARG A 189 -8.70 -19.60 6.29
CA ARG A 189 -8.71 -21.07 6.13
C ARG A 189 -7.42 -21.60 5.52
N ARG A 190 -6.75 -20.80 4.69
CA ARG A 190 -5.36 -21.03 4.30
C ARG A 190 -4.57 -19.76 4.47
N VAL A 191 -3.37 -19.91 5.02
CA VAL A 191 -2.49 -18.79 5.38
C VAL A 191 -1.15 -18.96 4.70
N ILE A 192 -0.73 -17.93 3.98
CA ILE A 192 0.64 -17.83 3.47
C ILE A 192 1.52 -17.30 4.60
N VAL A 193 2.65 -17.97 4.80
CA VAL A 193 3.75 -17.50 5.64
C VAL A 193 4.99 -17.34 4.77
N ALA A 194 5.33 -16.08 4.48
CA ALA A 194 6.43 -15.69 3.60
C ALA A 194 7.12 -14.41 4.10
N PRO A 195 7.87 -14.48 5.22
CA PRO A 195 8.52 -13.31 5.80
C PRO A 195 9.55 -12.69 4.85
N SER A 196 9.62 -11.36 4.83
CA SER A 196 10.67 -10.59 4.14
C SER A 196 11.21 -9.55 5.11
N ALA A 197 12.15 -10.00 5.94
CA ALA A 197 12.76 -9.14 6.96
C ALA A 197 13.72 -8.11 6.35
N GLY A 198 14.20 -8.33 5.11
CA GLY A 198 15.24 -7.49 4.51
C GLY A 198 16.44 -7.38 5.44
N GLU A 199 16.82 -6.16 5.80
CA GLU A 199 17.92 -5.87 6.72
C GLU A 199 17.56 -6.00 8.21
N LEU A 200 16.29 -6.27 8.56
CA LEU A 200 15.88 -6.45 9.96
C LEU A 200 16.50 -7.73 10.54
N CYS A 201 16.99 -7.65 11.78
CA CYS A 201 17.53 -8.80 12.50
C CYS A 201 16.48 -9.84 12.91
N GLY A 202 15.18 -9.51 12.78
CA GLY A 202 14.06 -10.40 13.02
C GLY A 202 12.73 -9.66 13.04
N ALA A 203 11.64 -10.42 12.89
CA ALA A 203 10.27 -9.95 13.09
C ALA A 203 9.45 -11.07 13.76
N ALA A 204 8.59 -10.68 14.69
CA ALA A 204 7.65 -11.60 15.34
C ALA A 204 6.23 -11.03 15.22
N ALA A 205 5.29 -11.90 14.88
CA ALA A 205 3.89 -11.53 14.69
C ALA A 205 2.99 -12.65 15.23
N ASN A 206 1.98 -12.29 16.02
CA ASN A 206 1.00 -13.22 16.57
C ASN A 206 -0.41 -12.72 16.28
N SER A 207 -1.19 -13.51 15.55
CA SER A 207 -2.58 -13.19 15.22
C SER A 207 -3.50 -14.25 15.81
N GLU A 208 -4.54 -13.80 16.49
CA GLU A 208 -5.63 -14.67 16.95
C GLU A 208 -6.76 -14.63 15.92
N VAL A 209 -7.11 -15.79 15.39
CA VAL A 209 -8.30 -15.99 14.56
C VAL A 209 -9.34 -16.78 15.36
N ASP A 210 -10.62 -16.68 14.99
CA ASP A 210 -11.69 -17.44 15.64
C ASP A 210 -11.29 -18.92 15.74
N PRO A 211 -11.38 -19.56 16.92
CA PRO A 211 -10.99 -20.97 17.08
C PRO A 211 -11.67 -21.92 16.09
N LYS A 212 -12.89 -21.61 15.63
CA LYS A 212 -13.61 -22.39 14.62
C LYS A 212 -12.96 -22.29 13.24
N VAL A 213 -12.37 -21.14 12.94
CA VAL A 213 -11.57 -20.92 11.73
C VAL A 213 -10.21 -21.62 11.86
N ALA A 214 -9.54 -21.45 13.00
CA ALA A 214 -8.21 -22.00 13.25
C ALA A 214 -8.15 -23.52 13.12
N ALA A 215 -9.20 -24.23 13.54
CA ALA A 215 -9.27 -25.69 13.47
C ALA A 215 -9.21 -26.23 12.03
N ASP A 216 -9.66 -25.43 11.06
CA ASP A 216 -9.71 -25.76 9.64
C ASP A 216 -8.61 -25.04 8.84
N SER A 217 -7.68 -24.35 9.51
CA SER A 217 -6.63 -23.55 8.86
C SER A 217 -5.40 -24.38 8.48
N GLU A 218 -4.94 -24.25 7.24
CA GLU A 218 -3.65 -24.80 6.79
C GLU A 218 -2.60 -23.69 6.57
N VAL A 219 -1.33 -24.02 6.86
CA VAL A 219 -0.18 -23.13 6.65
C VAL A 219 0.53 -23.52 5.36
N ASP A 220 0.65 -22.59 4.42
CA ASP A 220 1.46 -22.70 3.19
C ASP A 220 2.79 -21.95 3.39
N PRO A 221 3.89 -22.65 3.76
CA PRO A 221 5.19 -22.03 3.89
C PRO A 221 5.75 -21.74 2.50
N LYS A 222 5.83 -20.46 2.14
CA LYS A 222 6.57 -20.02 0.96
C LYS A 222 7.87 -19.39 1.41
N VAL A 223 8.97 -20.04 1.11
CA VAL A 223 10.30 -19.43 1.22
C VAL A 223 10.36 -18.36 0.13
N ALA A 224 10.46 -17.08 0.52
CA ALA A 224 10.75 -16.03 -0.41
C ALA A 224 12.11 -16.34 -1.06
N ALA A 225 12.19 -16.30 -2.39
CA ALA A 225 13.48 -16.38 -3.06
C ALA A 225 14.23 -15.07 -2.77
N ASP A 226 15.40 -15.20 -2.16
CA ASP A 226 16.35 -14.11 -1.88
C ASP A 226 16.78 -13.36 -3.15
#